data_AF-A0A9X7IME2-F1
#
_entry.id   AF-A0A9X7IME2-F1
#
_cell.length_a   1.000
_cell.length_b   1.000
_cell.length_c   1.000
_cell.angle_alpha   90.00
_cell.angle_beta   90.00
_cell.angle_gamma   90.00
#
_symmetry.space_group_name_H-M   'P 1'
#
loop_
_entity.id
_entity.type
_entity.pdbx_description
1 polymer ?
#
loop_
_entity_poly.entity_id
_entity_poly.type
_entity_poly.pdbx_seq_one_letter_code
_entity_poly.pdbx_strand_id
1 'polypeptide(L)'
;MPINPDATLIPDKAEVWIALKADVANIDDLIPATPDDDLAALGWEHSGLVDDKKGIPLDPSIEVKEYDAFGHPNFRVKLRKGKLKSGFTVFEINAVTRKFVLPGSTGKRIGIPKDVQIYVLYRFVDEDRSTVWVSLTPAAVEVKSHGGVVEGELSFAECVVHHTANADSDVFEVVDGSSDDVVKTFTIPGGVTAYTVTAGADTTTSITAKTKAALQSALRALPSVQALPTPGVTVEGPDGGPLVATFTGPISPVSAAGTGGTVVVS
;
A
#
# COMPACT_ATOMS: atom_id res chain seq x y z
N MET A 1 -9.27 5.15 26.75
CA MET A 1 -9.25 3.87 26.01
C MET A 1 -7.81 3.62 25.58
N PRO A 2 -7.23 2.44 25.78
CA PRO A 2 -5.92 2.14 25.21
C PRO A 2 -6.05 2.17 23.67
N ILE A 3 -5.26 3.02 23.03
CA ILE A 3 -5.07 3.03 21.58
C ILE A 3 -4.09 1.90 21.26
N ASN A 4 -4.34 1.12 20.20
CA ASN A 4 -3.37 0.16 19.69
C ASN A 4 -2.42 0.92 18.75
N PRO A 5 -1.21 1.32 19.19
CA PRO A 5 -0.33 2.15 18.38
C PRO A 5 0.09 1.42 17.10
N ASP A 6 0.19 0.09 17.12
CA ASP A 6 0.58 -0.71 15.96
C ASP A 6 -0.50 -0.76 14.87
N ALA A 7 -1.76 -0.45 15.23
CA ALA A 7 -2.91 -0.45 14.32
C ALA A 7 -3.48 0.95 14.08
N THR A 8 -2.81 2.00 14.56
CA THR A 8 -3.27 3.39 14.41
C THR A 8 -2.28 4.14 13.53
N LEU A 9 -2.76 4.66 12.40
CA LEU A 9 -1.98 5.52 11.52
C LEU A 9 -2.23 6.98 11.88
N ILE A 10 -1.19 7.71 12.27
CA ILE A 10 -1.22 9.16 12.44
C ILE A 10 -0.19 9.73 11.46
N PRO A 11 -0.60 10.11 10.24
CA PRO A 11 0.35 10.61 9.27
C PRO A 11 0.77 12.04 9.62
N ASP A 12 2.07 12.28 9.70
CA ASP A 12 2.63 13.64 9.83
C ASP A 12 2.44 14.46 8.55
N LYS A 13 2.43 13.78 7.40
CA LYS A 13 2.28 14.38 6.08
C LYS A 13 1.40 13.53 5.19
N ALA A 14 0.63 14.21 4.34
CA ALA A 14 -0.13 13.61 3.27
C ALA A 14 0.22 14.29 1.95
N GLU A 15 0.43 13.48 0.92
CA GLU A 15 0.67 13.93 -0.44
C GLU A 15 -0.38 13.32 -1.37
N VAL A 16 -0.78 14.09 -2.37
CA VAL A 16 -1.70 13.64 -3.40
C VAL A 16 -1.02 13.73 -4.75
N TRP A 17 -0.98 12.60 -5.43
CA TRP A 17 -0.38 12.41 -6.72
C TRP A 17 -1.45 11.95 -7.71
N ILE A 18 -1.36 12.40 -8.96
CA ILE A 18 -2.37 12.12 -9.97
C ILE A 18 -1.76 11.68 -11.29
N ALA A 19 -2.49 10.86 -12.03
CA ALA A 19 -2.21 10.56 -13.42
C ALA A 19 -3.52 10.65 -14.21
N LEU A 20 -3.51 11.30 -15.38
CA LEU A 20 -4.70 11.34 -16.23
C LEU A 20 -4.93 9.96 -16.84
N LYS A 21 -6.20 9.52 -16.91
CA LYS A 21 -6.55 8.26 -17.59
C LYS A 21 -5.99 8.17 -19.01
N ALA A 22 -5.94 9.30 -19.73
CA ALA A 22 -5.45 9.35 -21.10
C ALA A 22 -3.94 9.05 -21.23
N ASP A 23 -3.19 9.24 -20.15
CA ASP A 23 -1.74 9.09 -20.10
C ASP A 23 -1.30 7.74 -19.50
N VAL A 24 -2.25 6.94 -19.01
CA VAL A 24 -1.99 5.63 -18.37
C VAL A 24 -2.45 4.50 -19.30
N ALA A 25 -1.49 3.70 -19.77
CA ALA A 25 -1.77 2.51 -20.57
C ALA A 25 -2.11 1.29 -19.69
N ASN A 26 -1.35 1.11 -18.61
CA ASN A 26 -1.55 0.09 -17.60
C ASN A 26 -1.27 0.69 -16.22
N ILE A 27 -2.19 0.53 -15.27
CA ILE A 27 -2.02 1.08 -13.92
C ILE A 27 -0.99 0.31 -13.10
N ASP A 28 -0.86 -1.00 -13.34
CA ASP A 28 0.08 -1.85 -12.60
C ASP A 28 1.54 -1.39 -12.78
N ASP A 29 1.87 -0.77 -13.92
CA ASP A 29 3.20 -0.23 -14.21
C ASP A 29 3.52 1.03 -13.38
N LEU A 30 2.50 1.68 -12.82
CA LEU A 30 2.60 2.90 -12.00
C LEU A 30 2.54 2.59 -10.50
N ILE A 31 2.21 1.35 -10.11
CA ILE A 31 2.17 0.97 -8.69
C ILE A 31 3.62 0.86 -8.20
N PRO A 32 4.02 1.63 -7.16
CA PRO A 32 5.37 1.54 -6.65
C PRO A 32 5.59 0.20 -5.95
N ALA A 33 6.81 -0.34 -6.04
CA ALA A 33 7.17 -1.56 -5.33
C ALA A 33 7.39 -1.31 -3.83
N THR A 34 7.82 -0.08 -3.48
CA THR A 34 7.95 0.37 -2.09
C THR A 34 7.35 1.77 -1.93
N PRO A 35 6.84 2.15 -0.76
CA PRO A 35 6.22 3.47 -0.59
C PRO A 35 7.22 4.64 -0.66
N ASP A 36 8.52 4.36 -0.76
CA ASP A 36 9.59 5.35 -0.90
C ASP A 36 10.12 5.47 -2.33
N ASP A 37 9.54 4.74 -3.28
CA ASP A 37 9.90 4.84 -4.70
C ASP A 37 9.66 6.27 -5.24
N ASP A 38 10.44 6.64 -6.26
CA ASP A 38 10.27 7.91 -6.96
C ASP A 38 9.00 7.89 -7.82
N LEU A 39 7.91 8.39 -7.24
CA LEU A 39 6.59 8.45 -7.87
C LEU A 39 6.61 9.27 -9.17
N ALA A 40 7.44 10.31 -9.26
CA ALA A 40 7.56 11.10 -10.49
C ALA A 40 8.21 10.30 -11.61
N ALA A 41 9.22 9.48 -11.29
CA ALA A 41 9.86 8.57 -12.25
C ALA A 41 8.90 7.46 -12.73
N LEU A 42 7.95 7.04 -11.88
CA LEU A 42 6.88 6.11 -12.24
C LEU A 42 5.78 6.74 -13.11
N GLY A 43 5.76 8.07 -13.25
CA GLY A 43 4.81 8.79 -14.10
C GLY A 43 3.67 9.47 -13.34
N TRP A 44 3.74 9.54 -12.00
CA TRP A 44 2.80 10.31 -11.20
C TRP A 44 3.13 11.80 -11.18
N GLU A 45 2.10 12.63 -11.18
CA GLU A 45 2.24 14.08 -11.08
C GLU A 45 1.78 14.58 -9.71
N HIS A 46 2.68 15.24 -8.99
CA HIS A 46 2.35 15.82 -7.69
C HIS A 46 1.32 16.94 -7.83
N SER A 47 0.20 16.85 -7.10
CA SER A 47 -0.87 17.84 -7.17
C SER A 47 -0.52 19.16 -6.47
N GLY A 48 0.51 19.18 -5.62
CA GLY A 48 0.96 20.36 -4.88
C GLY A 48 0.52 20.32 -3.42
N LEU A 49 0.44 21.50 -2.78
CA LEU A 49 0.05 21.61 -1.38
C LEU A 49 -1.41 21.22 -1.17
N VAL A 50 -1.62 20.30 -0.22
CA VAL A 50 -2.94 19.85 0.23
C VAL A 50 -3.25 20.34 1.64
N ASP A 51 -4.53 20.48 1.94
CA ASP A 51 -5.03 20.84 3.27
C ASP A 51 -4.76 19.73 4.28
N ASP A 52 -3.68 19.88 5.05
CA ASP A 52 -3.24 18.96 6.10
C ASP A 52 -4.30 18.78 7.20
N LYS A 53 -5.07 19.84 7.51
CA LYS A 53 -6.12 19.80 8.54
C LYS A 53 -7.35 19.03 8.08
N LYS A 54 -7.73 19.12 6.81
CA LYS A 54 -8.80 18.29 6.24
C LYS A 54 -8.34 16.87 5.92
N GLY A 55 -7.05 16.70 5.61
CA GLY A 55 -6.47 15.43 5.20
C GLY A 55 -7.12 14.87 3.94
N ILE A 56 -7.13 13.54 3.84
CA ILE A 56 -7.75 12.79 2.74
C ILE A 56 -8.99 12.09 3.30
N PRO A 57 -10.19 12.71 3.25
CA PRO A 57 -11.40 12.08 3.74
C PRO A 57 -11.75 10.85 2.90
N LEU A 58 -12.23 9.81 3.58
CA LEU A 58 -12.90 8.66 2.98
C LEU A 58 -14.38 8.69 3.34
N ASP A 59 -15.25 8.56 2.33
CA ASP A 59 -16.71 8.56 2.47
C ASP A 59 -17.27 7.24 1.92
N PRO A 60 -17.20 6.15 2.72
CA PRO A 60 -17.86 4.90 2.37
C PRO A 60 -19.38 5.04 2.55
N SER A 61 -20.13 4.65 1.54
CA SER A 61 -21.60 4.62 1.60
C SER A 61 -22.15 3.33 1.01
N ILE A 62 -23.26 2.85 1.57
CA ILE A 62 -23.92 1.63 1.11
C ILE A 62 -25.44 1.77 1.20
N GLU A 63 -26.16 1.29 0.21
CA GLU A 63 -27.62 1.31 0.20
C GLU A 63 -28.14 0.19 1.12
N VAL A 64 -28.85 0.58 2.18
CA VAL A 64 -29.57 -0.36 3.07
C VAL A 64 -31.00 -0.52 2.55
N LYS A 65 -31.35 -1.74 2.15
CA LYS A 65 -32.71 -2.08 1.71
C LYS A 65 -33.33 -3.08 2.67
N GLU A 66 -34.36 -2.63 3.37
CA GLU A 66 -35.15 -3.44 4.29
C GLU A 66 -36.33 -4.10 3.56
N TYR A 67 -36.71 -5.28 4.02
CA TYR A 67 -37.88 -6.02 3.55
C TYR A 67 -38.73 -6.37 4.77
N ASP A 68 -39.92 -5.80 4.76
CA ASP A 68 -40.88 -5.82 5.85
C ASP A 68 -42.14 -6.58 5.38
N ALA A 69 -42.71 -7.35 6.30
CA ALA A 69 -44.02 -7.96 6.09
C ALA A 69 -45.07 -7.02 6.66
N PHE A 70 -46.22 -6.88 5.99
CA PHE A 70 -47.24 -5.88 6.32
C PHE A 70 -47.62 -5.92 7.83
N GLY A 71 -47.21 -4.89 8.59
CA GLY A 71 -47.46 -4.78 10.03
C GLY A 71 -46.49 -5.52 10.96
N HIS A 72 -45.42 -6.12 10.42
CA HIS A 72 -44.42 -6.88 11.18
C HIS A 72 -43.01 -6.29 11.03
N PRO A 73 -42.09 -6.58 11.98
CA PRO A 73 -40.69 -6.19 11.87
C PRO A 73 -40.02 -6.66 10.57
N ASN A 74 -38.91 -6.01 10.21
CA ASN A 74 -38.08 -6.39 9.07
C ASN A 74 -37.62 -7.85 9.19
N PHE A 75 -37.93 -8.69 8.20
CA PHE A 75 -37.49 -10.09 8.18
C PHE A 75 -36.20 -10.28 7.40
N ARG A 76 -35.80 -9.27 6.61
CA ARG A 76 -34.57 -9.28 5.84
C ARG A 76 -34.06 -7.88 5.59
N VAL A 77 -32.75 -7.69 5.75
CA VAL A 77 -32.04 -6.49 5.32
C VAL A 77 -31.01 -6.90 4.26
N LYS A 78 -30.86 -6.08 3.22
CA LYS A 78 -29.81 -6.26 2.20
C LYS A 78 -29.02 -4.98 2.05
N LEU A 79 -27.71 -5.11 2.05
CA LEU A 79 -26.78 -4.05 1.68
C LEU A 79 -26.45 -4.19 0.19
N ARG A 80 -26.52 -3.10 -0.58
CA ARG A 80 -26.25 -3.07 -2.03
C ARG A 80 -25.59 -1.77 -2.45
N LYS A 81 -24.98 -1.75 -3.63
CA LYS A 81 -24.38 -0.57 -4.26
C LYS A 81 -23.42 0.17 -3.30
N GLY A 82 -22.47 -0.56 -2.71
CA GLY A 82 -21.38 0.04 -1.97
C GLY A 82 -20.63 1.03 -2.87
N LYS A 83 -20.27 2.17 -2.31
CA LYS A 83 -19.51 3.23 -2.97
C LYS A 83 -18.41 3.67 -2.01
N LEU A 84 -17.27 4.02 -2.59
CA LEU A 84 -16.22 4.71 -1.89
C LEU A 84 -15.94 6.01 -2.61
N LYS A 85 -15.95 7.11 -1.87
CA LYS A 85 -15.38 8.37 -2.36
C LYS A 85 -14.19 8.72 -1.49
N SER A 86 -13.20 9.35 -2.09
CA SER A 86 -12.21 10.09 -1.35
C SER A 86 -12.30 11.57 -1.70
N GLY A 87 -11.59 12.40 -0.97
CA GLY A 87 -11.43 13.81 -1.32
C GLY A 87 -10.05 14.32 -1.00
N PHE A 88 -9.75 15.51 -1.49
CA PHE A 88 -8.58 16.28 -1.12
C PHE A 88 -8.84 17.75 -1.49
N THR A 89 -8.20 18.68 -0.76
CA THR A 89 -8.28 20.10 -1.08
C THR A 89 -6.90 20.56 -1.51
N VAL A 90 -6.79 21.09 -2.73
CA VAL A 90 -5.55 21.68 -3.23
C VAL A 90 -5.54 23.19 -3.00
N PHE A 91 -4.39 23.73 -2.63
CA PHE A 91 -4.18 25.18 -2.44
C PHE A 91 -3.44 25.86 -3.59
N GLU A 92 -3.05 25.08 -4.60
CA GLU A 92 -2.21 25.57 -5.69
C GLU A 92 -2.87 25.39 -7.06
N ILE A 93 -2.77 26.43 -7.89
CA ILE A 93 -3.15 26.39 -9.30
C ILE A 93 -1.89 26.22 -10.14
N ASN A 94 -1.43 24.98 -10.27
CA ASN A 94 -0.22 24.61 -11.01
C ASN A 94 -0.57 23.92 -12.34
N ALA A 95 0.42 23.41 -13.07
CA ALA A 95 0.20 22.75 -14.35
C ALA A 95 -0.62 21.45 -14.21
N VAL A 96 -0.52 20.76 -13.07
CA VAL A 96 -1.18 19.50 -12.75
C VAL A 96 -2.63 19.74 -12.35
N THR A 97 -2.88 20.63 -11.37
CA THR A 97 -4.23 20.91 -10.88
C THR A 97 -5.14 21.52 -11.94
N ARG A 98 -4.58 22.31 -12.88
CA ARG A 98 -5.33 22.81 -14.05
C ARG A 98 -5.90 21.71 -14.95
N LYS A 99 -5.35 20.49 -14.92
CA LYS A 99 -5.83 19.39 -15.75
C LYS A 99 -7.20 18.87 -15.30
N PHE A 100 -7.51 18.92 -13.99
CA PHE A 100 -8.74 18.38 -13.43
C PHE A 100 -9.64 19.42 -12.73
N VAL A 101 -9.09 20.51 -12.18
CA VAL A 101 -9.89 21.54 -11.50
C VAL A 101 -10.68 22.40 -12.49
N LEU A 102 -9.98 22.92 -13.51
CA LEU A 102 -10.58 23.69 -14.61
C LEU A 102 -9.99 23.20 -15.94
N PRO A 103 -10.40 22.02 -16.43
CA PRO A 103 -9.75 21.35 -17.55
C PRO A 103 -9.71 22.20 -18.82
N GLY A 104 -8.53 22.30 -19.44
CA GLY A 104 -8.29 23.15 -20.61
C GLY A 104 -7.90 24.60 -20.28
N SER A 105 -7.75 24.93 -18.99
CA SER A 105 -7.13 26.18 -18.56
C SER A 105 -5.65 26.22 -18.97
N THR A 106 -5.20 27.40 -19.38
CA THR A 106 -3.79 27.72 -19.67
C THR A 106 -3.38 28.94 -18.84
N GLY A 107 -2.11 29.34 -18.87
CA GLY A 107 -1.67 30.56 -18.18
C GLY A 107 -2.38 31.85 -18.64
N LYS A 108 -3.12 31.82 -19.76
CA LYS A 108 -3.83 32.99 -20.32
C LYS A 108 -5.34 32.81 -20.45
N ARG A 109 -5.89 31.62 -20.15
CA ARG A 109 -7.31 31.30 -20.37
C ARG A 109 -7.80 30.35 -19.29
N ILE A 110 -9.03 30.54 -18.83
CA ILE A 110 -9.70 29.64 -17.90
C ILE A 110 -10.67 28.76 -18.69
N GLY A 111 -10.55 27.45 -18.54
CA GLY A 111 -11.44 26.45 -19.14
C GLY A 111 -12.73 26.26 -18.35
N ILE A 112 -13.75 25.74 -19.00
CA ILE A 112 -15.00 25.30 -18.34
C ILE A 112 -14.80 23.90 -17.71
N PRO A 113 -15.58 23.54 -16.68
CA PRO A 113 -15.58 22.17 -16.14
C PRO A 113 -15.85 21.12 -17.24
N LYS A 114 -15.14 20.00 -17.17
CA LYS A 114 -15.30 18.85 -18.06
C LYS A 114 -15.25 17.56 -17.25
N ASP A 115 -15.80 16.49 -17.82
CA ASP A 115 -15.60 15.15 -17.29
C ASP A 115 -14.13 14.75 -17.47
N VAL A 116 -13.41 14.65 -16.34
CA VAL A 116 -12.01 14.24 -16.28
C VAL A 116 -11.92 13.05 -15.35
N GLN A 117 -11.33 11.98 -15.88
CA GLN A 117 -11.02 10.78 -15.12
C GLN A 117 -9.52 10.72 -14.82
N ILE A 118 -9.18 10.48 -13.56
CA ILE A 118 -7.80 10.38 -13.09
C ILE A 118 -7.62 9.06 -12.34
N TYR A 119 -6.37 8.61 -12.29
CA TYR A 119 -5.90 7.79 -11.19
C TYR A 119 -5.36 8.73 -10.11
N VAL A 120 -5.54 8.33 -8.85
CA VAL A 120 -5.04 9.05 -7.70
C VAL A 120 -4.18 8.12 -6.84
N LEU A 121 -3.09 8.68 -6.33
CA LEU A 121 -2.22 8.05 -5.37
C LEU A 121 -2.13 8.94 -4.13
N TYR A 122 -2.38 8.35 -2.98
CA TYR A 122 -2.27 8.99 -1.68
C TYR A 122 -1.04 8.45 -0.96
N ARG A 123 -0.08 9.33 -0.65
CA ARG A 123 1.07 8.96 0.16
C ARG A 123 0.94 9.58 1.53
N PHE A 124 1.01 8.75 2.56
CA PHE A 124 1.02 9.12 3.96
C PHE A 124 2.42 8.86 4.48
N VAL A 125 3.03 9.86 5.10
CA VAL A 125 4.37 9.77 5.69
C VAL A 125 4.26 10.10 7.17
N ASP A 126 4.84 9.23 7.98
CA ASP A 126 5.05 9.35 9.42
C ASP A 126 6.57 9.25 9.69
N GLU A 127 7.02 9.48 10.93
CA GLU A 127 8.45 9.52 11.29
C GLU A 127 9.20 8.23 10.89
N ASP A 128 8.56 7.07 11.06
CA ASP A 128 9.16 5.75 10.86
C ASP A 128 8.50 4.92 9.74
N ARG A 129 7.43 5.43 9.11
CA ARG A 129 6.61 4.64 8.17
C ARG A 129 6.06 5.49 7.04
N SER A 130 6.02 4.90 5.85
CA SER A 130 5.30 5.44 4.70
C SER A 130 4.28 4.43 4.20
N THR A 131 3.14 4.93 3.75
CA THR A 131 2.06 4.12 3.17
C THR A 131 1.53 4.83 1.95
N VAL A 132 1.36 4.09 0.87
CA VAL A 132 0.86 4.55 -0.40
C VAL A 132 -0.43 3.80 -0.72
N TRP A 133 -1.49 4.52 -1.10
CA TRP A 133 -2.70 3.95 -1.66
C TRP A 133 -2.81 4.36 -3.12
N VAL A 134 -2.84 3.38 -4.02
CA VAL A 134 -2.94 3.61 -5.47
C VAL A 134 -4.32 3.19 -5.95
N SER A 135 -5.07 4.09 -6.59
CA SER A 135 -6.36 3.74 -7.18
C SER A 135 -6.17 2.74 -8.34
N LEU A 136 -6.94 1.66 -8.36
CA LEU A 136 -6.83 0.60 -9.37
C LEU A 136 -7.65 0.88 -10.64
N THR A 137 -8.60 1.81 -10.58
CA THR A 137 -9.43 2.20 -11.73
C THR A 137 -9.49 3.72 -11.85
N PRO A 138 -9.65 4.27 -13.07
CA PRO A 138 -9.72 5.69 -13.24
C PRO A 138 -11.08 6.21 -12.74
N ALA A 139 -11.05 7.24 -11.90
CA ALA A 139 -12.20 7.79 -11.21
C ALA A 139 -12.51 9.21 -11.70
N ALA A 140 -13.80 9.55 -11.75
CA ALA A 140 -14.22 10.91 -12.09
C ALA A 140 -13.93 11.86 -10.92
N VAL A 141 -13.43 13.05 -11.24
CA VAL A 141 -13.16 14.10 -10.25
C VAL A 141 -14.23 15.18 -10.31
N GLU A 142 -14.83 15.46 -9.16
CA GLU A 142 -15.76 16.57 -8.98
C GLU A 142 -15.07 17.68 -8.18
N VAL A 143 -15.03 18.90 -8.73
CA VAL A 143 -14.68 20.09 -7.96
C VAL A 143 -15.93 20.55 -7.23
N LYS A 144 -16.02 20.21 -5.94
CA LYS A 144 -17.18 20.48 -5.10
C LYS A 144 -17.24 21.94 -4.66
N SER A 145 -16.08 22.57 -4.45
CA SER A 145 -15.98 23.98 -4.09
C SER A 145 -14.69 24.58 -4.63
N HIS A 146 -14.73 25.87 -5.00
CA HIS A 146 -13.57 26.62 -5.43
C HIS A 146 -13.59 28.01 -4.80
N GLY A 147 -12.55 28.36 -4.04
CA GLY A 147 -12.48 29.60 -3.26
C GLY A 147 -12.42 30.88 -4.12
N GLY A 148 -12.06 30.74 -5.40
CA GLY A 148 -11.94 31.88 -6.30
C GLY A 148 -10.73 32.75 -5.93
N VAL A 149 -10.83 34.04 -6.21
CA VAL A 149 -9.81 35.04 -5.84
C VAL A 149 -10.46 36.02 -4.89
N VAL A 150 -10.14 35.90 -3.60
CA VAL A 150 -10.62 36.75 -2.52
C VAL A 150 -9.42 37.37 -1.83
N GLU A 151 -9.48 38.67 -1.52
CA GLU A 151 -8.39 39.38 -0.87
C GLU A 151 -8.12 38.82 0.54
N GLY A 152 -6.87 38.45 0.82
CA GLY A 152 -6.45 37.93 2.12
C GLY A 152 -6.77 36.45 2.38
N GLU A 153 -7.40 35.76 1.43
CA GLU A 153 -7.71 34.33 1.55
C GLU A 153 -6.88 33.50 0.57
N LEU A 154 -6.50 32.29 1.01
CA LEU A 154 -5.83 31.32 0.16
C LEU A 154 -6.84 30.74 -0.83
N SER A 155 -6.52 30.76 -2.12
CA SER A 155 -7.35 30.08 -3.12
C SER A 155 -7.28 28.57 -2.91
N PHE A 156 -8.41 27.89 -3.11
CA PHE A 156 -8.49 26.45 -2.92
C PHE A 156 -9.45 25.82 -3.93
N ALA A 157 -9.27 24.52 -4.18
CA ALA A 157 -10.26 23.68 -4.84
C ALA A 157 -10.48 22.39 -4.04
N GLU A 158 -11.69 22.21 -3.51
CA GLU A 158 -12.10 20.99 -2.83
C GLU A 158 -12.55 19.97 -3.88
N CYS A 159 -11.83 18.86 -3.97
CA CYS A 159 -12.06 17.81 -4.95
C CYS A 159 -12.62 16.56 -4.28
N VAL A 160 -13.57 15.91 -4.95
CA VAL A 160 -14.13 14.60 -4.59
C VAL A 160 -13.84 13.64 -5.72
N VAL A 161 -13.24 12.50 -5.39
CA VAL A 161 -12.92 11.43 -6.34
C VAL A 161 -13.96 10.33 -6.19
N HIS A 162 -14.68 10.05 -7.28
CA HIS A 162 -15.75 9.07 -7.33
C HIS A 162 -15.20 7.73 -7.82
N HIS A 163 -14.71 6.92 -6.87
CA HIS A 163 -14.05 5.67 -7.20
C HIS A 163 -15.00 4.61 -7.73
N THR A 164 -14.44 3.77 -8.60
CA THR A 164 -15.02 2.50 -9.00
C THR A 164 -14.12 1.36 -8.53
N ALA A 165 -14.70 0.21 -8.23
CA ALA A 165 -13.93 -0.96 -7.86
C ALA A 165 -13.49 -1.73 -9.12
N ASN A 166 -12.36 -2.45 -9.02
CA ASN A 166 -11.91 -3.39 -10.04
C ASN A 166 -12.81 -4.66 -10.06
N ALA A 167 -12.40 -5.69 -10.82
CA ALA A 167 -13.13 -6.95 -10.91
C ALA A 167 -13.22 -7.71 -9.57
N ASP A 168 -12.22 -7.53 -8.69
CA ASP A 168 -12.13 -8.16 -7.38
C ASP A 168 -12.83 -7.36 -6.27
N SER A 169 -13.46 -6.23 -6.63
CA SER A 169 -14.12 -5.28 -5.72
C SER A 169 -13.17 -4.42 -4.88
N ASP A 170 -11.92 -4.28 -5.31
CA ASP A 170 -10.92 -3.42 -4.69
C ASP A 170 -10.88 -2.04 -5.38
N VAL A 171 -10.69 -1.00 -4.56
CA VAL A 171 -10.55 0.39 -5.06
C VAL A 171 -9.09 0.82 -5.06
N PHE A 172 -8.36 0.47 -4.00
CA PHE A 172 -6.97 0.85 -3.80
C PHE A 172 -6.11 -0.39 -3.60
N GLU A 173 -4.91 -0.36 -4.16
CA GLU A 173 -3.80 -1.18 -3.70
C GLU A 173 -3.02 -0.41 -2.63
N VAL A 174 -2.73 -1.08 -1.53
CA VAL A 174 -1.96 -0.51 -0.42
C VAL A 174 -0.54 -1.03 -0.54
N VAL A 175 0.41 -0.11 -0.73
CA VAL A 175 1.84 -0.35 -0.66
C VAL A 175 2.32 0.29 0.62
N ASP A 176 2.59 -0.50 1.64
CA ASP A 176 3.13 0.00 2.89
C ASP A 176 4.58 -0.44 3.09
N GLY A 177 5.31 0.35 3.88
CA GLY A 177 6.65 -0.01 4.32
C GLY A 177 6.61 -0.99 5.49
N SER A 178 5.42 -1.45 5.87
CA SER A 178 5.28 -2.50 6.88
C SER A 178 5.67 -3.80 6.20
N SER A 179 6.90 -4.18 6.46
CA SER A 179 7.39 -5.40 5.92
C SER A 179 6.67 -6.57 6.58
N ASP A 180 5.78 -7.23 5.85
CA ASP A 180 5.20 -8.48 6.32
C ASP A 180 6.32 -9.47 6.65
N ASP A 181 6.19 -10.11 7.82
CA ASP A 181 7.11 -11.15 8.25
C ASP A 181 7.06 -12.31 7.25
N VAL A 182 8.23 -12.68 6.70
CA VAL A 182 8.33 -13.81 5.79
C VAL A 182 8.47 -15.10 6.58
N VAL A 183 7.50 -16.01 6.45
CA VAL A 183 7.56 -17.35 7.05
C VAL A 183 8.03 -18.37 6.02
N LYS A 184 9.05 -19.16 6.38
CA LYS A 184 9.64 -20.21 5.54
C LYS A 184 9.81 -21.51 6.30
N THR A 185 9.30 -22.60 5.76
CA THR A 185 9.46 -23.94 6.33
C THR A 185 10.57 -24.70 5.62
N PHE A 186 11.61 -25.05 6.38
CA PHE A 186 12.74 -25.87 5.94
C PHE A 186 12.51 -27.33 6.32
N THR A 187 12.29 -28.16 5.30
CA THR A 187 12.21 -29.62 5.47
C THR A 187 13.55 -30.23 5.09
N ILE A 188 14.28 -30.76 6.08
CA ILE A 188 15.62 -31.32 5.93
C ILE A 188 15.54 -32.85 6.04
N PRO A 189 15.69 -33.60 4.93
CA PRO A 189 15.64 -35.06 4.98
C PRO A 189 16.73 -35.68 5.87
N GLY A 190 16.47 -36.89 6.36
CA GLY A 190 17.42 -37.64 7.20
C GLY A 190 18.79 -37.83 6.57
N GLY A 191 18.85 -38.04 5.24
CA GLY A 191 20.09 -38.25 4.48
C GLY A 191 20.96 -37.01 4.25
N VAL A 192 20.46 -35.79 4.51
CA VAL A 192 21.26 -34.56 4.39
C VAL A 192 22.28 -34.50 5.53
N THR A 193 23.57 -34.39 5.23
CA THR A 193 24.63 -34.35 6.26
C THR A 193 25.06 -32.93 6.63
N ALA A 194 24.87 -31.98 5.71
CA ALA A 194 25.07 -30.56 5.91
C ALA A 194 24.21 -29.77 4.92
N TYR A 195 23.91 -28.51 5.20
CA TYR A 195 23.13 -27.66 4.30
C TYR A 195 23.53 -26.19 4.41
N THR A 196 23.25 -25.42 3.36
CA THR A 196 23.37 -23.96 3.36
C THR A 196 22.01 -23.35 3.10
N VAL A 197 21.79 -22.14 3.62
CA VAL A 197 20.58 -21.36 3.38
C VAL A 197 20.97 -20.02 2.77
N THR A 198 20.30 -19.64 1.70
CA THR A 198 20.39 -18.30 1.10
C THR A 198 19.17 -17.52 1.52
N ALA A 199 19.38 -16.32 2.06
CA ALA A 199 18.32 -15.37 2.43
C ALA A 199 18.73 -13.98 1.94
N GLY A 200 17.98 -13.42 0.99
CA GLY A 200 18.38 -12.20 0.29
C GLY A 200 19.59 -12.46 -0.61
N ALA A 201 20.60 -11.60 -0.52
CA ALA A 201 21.83 -11.72 -1.31
C ALA A 201 22.88 -12.65 -0.66
N ASP A 202 22.69 -13.06 0.60
CA ASP A 202 23.70 -13.73 1.40
C ASP A 202 23.38 -15.22 1.61
N THR A 203 24.44 -16.03 1.72
CA THR A 203 24.34 -17.47 1.97
C THR A 203 25.11 -17.84 3.23
N THR A 204 24.52 -18.68 4.07
CA THR A 204 25.16 -19.16 5.30
C THR A 204 26.40 -19.99 5.00
N THR A 205 27.32 -20.05 5.96
CA THR A 205 28.28 -21.15 5.99
C THR A 205 27.55 -22.50 6.14
N SER A 206 28.25 -23.60 5.85
CA SER A 206 27.68 -24.95 5.93
C SER A 206 27.22 -25.28 7.36
N ILE A 207 25.94 -25.62 7.50
CA ILE A 207 25.28 -25.97 8.75
C ILE A 207 25.18 -27.50 8.83
N THR A 208 25.79 -28.10 9.85
CA THR A 208 25.78 -29.56 10.06
C THR A 208 24.73 -30.01 11.09
N ALA A 209 24.37 -29.13 12.03
CA ALA A 209 23.38 -29.41 13.06
C ALA A 209 21.96 -29.07 12.55
N LYS A 210 21.07 -30.06 12.55
CA LYS A 210 19.66 -29.91 12.14
C LYS A 210 18.78 -29.43 13.30
N THR A 211 19.20 -28.37 13.97
CA THR A 211 18.49 -27.83 15.14
C THR A 211 18.03 -26.41 14.87
N LYS A 212 16.96 -25.97 15.53
CA LYS A 212 16.48 -24.59 15.42
C LYS A 212 17.55 -23.56 15.81
N ALA A 213 18.35 -23.87 16.84
CA ALA A 213 19.40 -22.99 17.33
C ALA A 213 20.51 -22.80 16.29
N ALA A 214 20.91 -23.88 15.61
CA ALA A 214 21.92 -23.81 14.56
C ALA A 214 21.44 -22.99 13.35
N LEU A 215 20.22 -23.25 12.87
CA LEU A 215 19.64 -22.49 11.76
C LEU A 215 19.47 -21.01 12.12
N GLN A 216 18.90 -20.70 13.29
CA GLN A 216 18.70 -19.33 13.72
C GLN A 216 20.02 -18.57 13.84
N SER A 217 21.03 -19.18 14.46
CA SER A 217 22.35 -18.54 14.60
C SER A 217 23.01 -18.29 13.26
N ALA A 218 22.88 -19.21 12.30
CA ALA A 218 23.46 -19.05 10.97
C ALA A 218 22.75 -17.95 10.17
N LEU A 219 21.42 -17.91 10.21
CA LEU A 219 20.64 -16.87 9.52
C LEU A 219 20.90 -15.49 10.10
N ARG A 220 20.94 -15.33 11.43
CA ARG A 220 21.23 -14.03 12.08
C ARG A 220 22.64 -13.51 11.81
N ALA A 221 23.55 -14.35 11.33
CA ALA A 221 24.90 -13.93 10.94
C ALA A 221 24.95 -13.32 9.52
N LEU A 222 23.87 -13.45 8.73
CA LEU A 222 23.81 -12.93 7.36
C LEU A 222 23.58 -11.40 7.38
N PRO A 223 24.33 -10.62 6.59
CA PRO A 223 24.08 -9.18 6.42
C PRO A 223 22.63 -8.87 6.02
N SER A 224 22.06 -9.62 5.07
CA SER A 224 20.67 -9.49 4.63
C SER A 224 19.66 -9.67 5.77
N VAL A 225 19.96 -10.49 6.79
CA VAL A 225 19.09 -10.71 7.95
C VAL A 225 19.39 -9.70 9.08
N GLN A 226 20.62 -9.20 9.18
CA GLN A 226 20.98 -8.14 10.12
C GLN A 226 20.40 -6.77 9.73
N ALA A 227 20.11 -6.58 8.44
CA ALA A 227 19.42 -5.40 7.94
C ALA A 227 17.92 -5.38 8.31
N LEU A 228 17.36 -6.52 8.74
CA LEU A 228 15.97 -6.63 9.16
C LEU A 228 15.76 -6.09 10.59
N PRO A 229 14.54 -5.60 10.91
CA PRO A 229 14.16 -5.26 12.28
C PRO A 229 14.46 -6.38 13.28
N THR A 230 14.90 -6.03 14.48
CA THR A 230 15.22 -7.02 15.54
C THR A 230 13.98 -7.85 15.89
N PRO A 231 14.06 -9.20 15.96
CA PRO A 231 15.28 -10.03 16.04
C PRO A 231 15.86 -10.51 14.70
N GLY A 232 15.36 -10.02 13.57
CA GLY A 232 15.73 -10.37 12.20
C GLY A 232 15.14 -11.71 11.76
N VAL A 233 15.31 -12.75 12.57
CA VAL A 233 14.67 -14.05 12.35
C VAL A 233 14.48 -14.83 13.65
N THR A 234 13.38 -15.55 13.76
CA THR A 234 13.13 -16.58 14.78
C THR A 234 12.96 -17.94 14.11
N VAL A 235 13.42 -19.01 14.74
CA VAL A 235 13.28 -20.38 14.21
C VAL A 235 12.63 -21.30 15.24
N GLU A 236 11.58 -21.98 14.83
CA GLU A 236 10.83 -22.97 15.62
C GLU A 236 10.85 -24.36 14.96
N GLY A 237 10.36 -25.37 15.68
CA GLY A 237 10.29 -26.76 15.22
C GLY A 237 11.17 -27.74 16.02
N PRO A 238 10.97 -29.06 15.81
CA PRO A 238 11.74 -30.11 16.47
C PRO A 238 13.14 -30.25 15.87
N ASP A 239 14.10 -30.71 16.67
CA ASP A 239 15.42 -31.11 16.17
C ASP A 239 15.26 -32.27 15.18
N GLY A 240 15.90 -32.15 14.01
CA GLY A 240 15.71 -33.05 12.87
C GLY A 240 14.69 -32.55 11.83
N GLY A 241 13.93 -31.49 12.13
CA GLY A 241 13.01 -30.82 11.21
C GLY A 241 11.57 -31.39 11.21
N PRO A 242 10.60 -30.70 10.58
CA PRO A 242 10.72 -29.45 9.84
C PRO A 242 10.99 -28.23 10.74
N LEU A 243 11.86 -27.32 10.28
CA LEU A 243 12.20 -26.08 10.98
C LEU A 243 11.48 -24.91 10.30
N VAL A 244 10.77 -24.08 11.07
CA VAL A 244 10.03 -22.93 10.55
C VAL A 244 10.79 -21.67 10.94
N ALA A 245 11.27 -20.91 9.95
CA ALA A 245 11.90 -19.62 10.16
C ALA A 245 10.90 -18.49 9.85
N THR A 246 10.73 -17.57 10.78
CA THR A 246 9.97 -16.33 10.60
C THR A 246 10.96 -15.18 10.58
N PHE A 247 11.13 -14.56 9.42
CA PHE A 247 11.94 -13.36 9.24
C PHE A 247 11.12 -12.14 9.61
N THR A 248 11.71 -11.22 10.36
CA THR A 248 11.03 -9.99 10.78
C THR A 248 11.14 -8.98 9.66
N GLY A 249 10.18 -8.97 8.74
CA GLY A 249 10.20 -8.19 7.51
C GLY A 249 10.60 -8.94 6.23
N PRO A 250 10.78 -8.22 5.10
CA PRO A 250 10.67 -8.81 3.78
C PRO A 250 12.04 -9.32 3.36
N ILE A 251 12.12 -10.58 2.95
CA ILE A 251 13.37 -11.15 2.48
C ILE A 251 13.12 -12.13 1.33
N SER A 252 13.82 -11.89 0.22
CA SER A 252 13.73 -12.70 -0.98
C SER A 252 15.05 -12.62 -1.77
N PRO A 253 15.51 -13.72 -2.39
CA PRO A 253 14.96 -15.07 -2.28
C PRO A 253 15.28 -15.73 -0.92
N VAL A 254 14.49 -16.73 -0.53
CA VAL A 254 14.86 -17.68 0.53
C VAL A 254 14.92 -19.09 -0.05
N SER A 255 16.09 -19.71 0.00
CA SER A 255 16.31 -21.05 -0.55
C SER A 255 17.36 -21.82 0.26
N ALA A 256 17.43 -23.14 0.06
CA ALA A 256 18.41 -23.98 0.75
C ALA A 256 18.98 -25.07 -0.17
N ALA A 257 20.24 -25.43 0.06
CA ALA A 257 20.92 -26.51 -0.63
C ALA A 257 21.46 -27.52 0.39
N GLY A 258 21.30 -28.82 0.12
CA GLY A 258 21.77 -29.89 0.99
C GLY A 258 22.93 -30.68 0.39
N THR A 259 23.84 -31.13 1.25
CA THR A 259 24.84 -32.15 0.94
C THR A 259 24.24 -33.53 1.23
N GLY A 260 24.21 -34.41 0.23
CA GLY A 260 23.65 -35.77 0.36
C GLY A 260 22.13 -35.86 0.20
N GLY A 261 21.47 -34.76 -0.18
CA GLY A 261 20.03 -34.71 -0.47
C GLY A 261 19.53 -33.29 -0.70
N THR A 262 18.26 -33.14 -1.08
CA THR A 262 17.63 -31.83 -1.31
C THR A 262 16.94 -31.33 -0.04
N VAL A 263 17.17 -30.08 0.34
CA VAL A 263 16.37 -29.38 1.36
C VAL A 263 15.21 -28.70 0.66
N VAL A 264 13.99 -28.89 1.15
CA VAL A 264 12.80 -28.22 0.60
C VAL A 264 12.50 -26.98 1.43
N VAL A 265 12.28 -25.86 0.75
CA VAL A 265 11.84 -24.59 1.35
C VAL A 265 10.48 -24.23 0.77
N SER A 266 9.47 -24.10 1.62
CA SER A 266 8.12 -23.64 1.27
C SER A 266 7.79 -22.38 2.07
#